data_AF-K2F246-F1
#
_entry.id   AF-K2F246-F1
#
_cell.length_a   1.000
_cell.length_b   1.000
_cell.length_c   1.000
_cell.angle_alpha   90.00
_cell.angle_beta   90.00
_cell.angle_gamma   90.00
#
_symmetry.space_group_name_H-M   'P 1'
#
loop_
_entity.id
_entity.type
_entity.pdbx_description
1 polymer ?
#
loop_
_entity_poly.entity_id
_entity_poly.type
_entity_poly.pdbx_seq_one_letter_code
_entity_poly.pdbx_strand_id
1 'polypeptide(L)'
;MRIANMDRMVVRAQVSEADVARLKTGMPVDFITLGRPDRRIKAQLGAIEATPELVNGAIFYDAVFEVPNADHSLLPQMTTQVFFVVAQASNALIVPLTALSSIQRQNGVG
;
A
#
# COMPACT_ATOMS: atom_id res chain seq x y z
N MET A 1 23.84 8.54 23.96
CA MET A 1 23.89 7.23 23.29
C MET A 1 22.46 6.72 23.17
N ARG A 2 21.86 6.71 21.97
CA ARG A 2 20.46 6.25 21.76
C ARG A 2 20.54 4.79 21.35
N ILE A 3 20.23 3.88 22.27
CA ILE A 3 20.06 2.47 21.93
C ILE A 3 18.76 2.42 21.12
N ALA A 4 18.88 2.44 19.79
CA ALA A 4 17.73 2.19 18.92
C ALA A 4 17.39 0.71 19.08
N ASN A 5 16.34 0.40 19.83
CA ASN A 5 15.79 -0.94 19.82
C ASN A 5 15.23 -1.18 18.40
N MET A 6 15.85 -2.12 17.68
CA MET A 6 15.49 -2.49 16.31
C MET A 6 14.60 -3.73 16.24
N ASP A 7 14.09 -4.24 17.37
CA ASP A 7 13.17 -5.38 17.43
C ASP A 7 11.86 -5.08 16.70
N ARG A 8 11.54 -3.79 16.53
CA ARG A 8 10.44 -3.29 15.71
C ARG A 8 10.92 -2.18 14.80
N MET A 9 10.41 -2.18 13.58
CA MET A 9 10.65 -1.14 12.59
C MET A 9 9.36 -0.43 12.25
N VAL A 10 9.44 0.89 12.12
CA VAL A 10 8.36 1.71 11.56
C VAL A 10 8.64 1.88 10.08
N VAL A 11 7.68 1.49 9.25
CA VAL A 11 7.70 1.74 7.81
C VAL A 11 6.81 2.94 7.51
N ARG A 12 7.31 3.85 6.69
CA ARG A 12 6.58 5.01 6.16
C ARG A 12 6.43 4.81 4.67
N ALA A 13 5.19 4.79 4.20
CA ALA A 13 4.88 4.67 2.79
C ALA A 13 4.21 5.96 2.30
N GLN A 14 4.85 6.65 1.36
CA GLN A 14 4.26 7.81 0.71
C GLN A 14 3.11 7.37 -0.21
N VAL A 15 1.92 7.93 0.04
CA VAL A 15 0.69 7.63 -0.71
C VAL A 15 0.17 8.93 -1.32
N SER A 16 -0.23 8.90 -2.59
CA SER A 16 -0.79 10.07 -3.26
C SER A 16 -2.10 10.52 -2.60
N GLU A 17 -2.36 11.83 -2.57
CA GLU A 17 -3.63 12.41 -2.13
C GLU A 17 -4.86 11.76 -2.80
N ALA A 18 -4.75 11.36 -4.07
CA ALA A 18 -5.84 10.71 -4.80
C ALA A 18 -6.23 9.34 -4.22
N ASP A 19 -5.29 8.64 -3.58
CA ASP A 19 -5.46 7.27 -3.09
C ASP A 19 -5.62 7.19 -1.57
N VAL A 20 -5.10 8.17 -0.82
CA VAL A 20 -5.08 8.13 0.66
C VAL A 20 -6.49 8.01 1.26
N ALA A 21 -7.50 8.59 0.62
CA ALA A 21 -8.91 8.51 1.05
C ALA A 21 -9.46 7.06 1.07
N ARG A 22 -8.82 6.12 0.37
CA ARG A 22 -9.20 4.72 0.32
C ARG A 22 -8.60 3.91 1.48
N LEU A 23 -7.59 4.45 2.15
CA LEU A 23 -6.88 3.79 3.23
C LEU A 23 -7.64 3.94 4.56
N LYS A 24 -7.54 2.91 5.40
CA LYS A 24 -8.16 2.87 6.72
C LYS A 24 -7.22 2.18 7.70
N THR A 25 -7.09 2.73 8.91
CA THR A 25 -6.38 2.05 10.00
C THR A 25 -6.88 0.61 10.18
N GLY A 26 -5.97 -0.32 10.40
CA GLY A 26 -6.24 -1.76 10.50
C GLY A 26 -6.29 -2.48 9.15
N MET A 27 -6.21 -1.77 8.02
CA MET A 27 -6.18 -2.38 6.69
C MET A 27 -4.96 -3.31 6.55
N PRO A 28 -5.11 -4.50 5.92
CA PRO A 28 -3.98 -5.38 5.65
C PRO A 28 -2.97 -4.71 4.70
N VAL A 29 -1.70 -4.82 5.06
CA VAL A 29 -0.58 -4.31 4.28
C VAL A 29 0.38 -5.45 4.00
N ASP A 30 0.78 -5.62 2.74
CA ASP A 30 1.90 -6.46 2.36
C ASP A 30 3.03 -5.55 1.86
N PHE A 31 4.27 -5.86 2.19
CA PHE A 31 5.42 -5.15 1.60
C PHE A 31 6.60 -6.08 1.38
N ILE A 32 7.50 -5.60 0.52
CA ILE A 32 8.77 -6.25 0.20
C ILE A 32 9.90 -5.23 0.32
N THR A 33 11.11 -5.71 0.58
CA THR A 33 12.33 -4.90 0.44
C THR A 33 12.93 -5.14 -0.94
N LEU A 34 13.54 -4.12 -1.55
CA LEU A 34 14.16 -4.30 -2.88
C LEU A 34 15.27 -5.37 -2.89
N GLY A 35 15.97 -5.54 -1.77
CA GLY A 35 17.02 -6.57 -1.63
C GLY A 35 16.48 -8.00 -1.47
N ARG A 36 15.18 -8.19 -1.20
CA ARG A 36 14.54 -9.50 -1.03
C ARG A 36 13.10 -9.48 -1.56
N PRO A 37 12.90 -9.38 -2.89
CA PRO A 37 11.57 -9.25 -3.49
C PRO A 37 10.68 -10.49 -3.27
N ASP A 38 11.28 -11.67 -3.07
CA ASP A 38 10.54 -12.92 -2.85
C ASP A 38 9.93 -13.02 -1.44
N ARG A 39 10.38 -12.17 -0.51
CA ARG A 39 9.93 -12.18 0.89
C ARG A 39 8.85 -11.11 1.10
N ARG A 40 7.58 -11.50 0.97
CA ARG A 40 6.45 -10.68 1.41
C ARG A 40 6.30 -10.70 2.93
N ILE A 41 6.26 -9.51 3.52
CA ILE A 41 6.05 -9.32 4.95
C ILE A 41 4.65 -8.72 5.13
N LYS A 42 3.87 -9.32 6.04
CA LYS A 42 2.51 -8.88 6.36
C LYS A 42 2.53 -7.93 7.55
N ALA A 43 1.70 -6.89 7.46
CA ALA A 43 1.48 -5.91 8.51
C ALA A 43 0.02 -5.40 8.47
N GLN A 44 -0.28 -4.46 9.36
CA GLN A 44 -1.53 -3.72 9.35
C GLN A 44 -1.22 -2.23 9.35
N LEU A 45 -1.97 -1.46 8.57
CA LEU A 45 -1.86 -0.01 8.56
C LEU A 45 -2.15 0.55 9.96
N GLY A 46 -1.18 1.22 10.57
CA GLY A 46 -1.34 1.81 11.90
C GLY A 46 -2.03 3.17 11.83
N ALA A 47 -1.44 4.11 11.09
CA ALA A 47 -1.96 5.46 10.97
C ALA A 47 -1.63 6.07 9.60
N ILE A 48 -2.29 7.18 9.31
CA ILE A 48 -1.97 8.08 8.21
C ILE A 48 -1.57 9.40 8.87
N GLU A 49 -0.34 9.86 8.63
CA GLU A 49 0.13 11.15 9.16
C GLU A 49 -0.63 12.28 8.45
N ALA A 50 -1.18 13.22 9.21
CA ALA A 50 -2.03 14.28 8.67
C ALA A 50 -1.25 15.41 7.97
N THR A 51 0.06 15.47 8.16
CA THR A 51 0.94 16.47 7.55
C THR A 51 1.35 15.99 6.16
N PRO A 52 0.93 16.68 5.08
CA PRO A 52 1.31 16.28 3.73
C PRO A 52 2.75 16.72 3.37
N GLU A 53 3.33 16.05 2.39
CA GLU A 53 4.58 16.43 1.74
C GLU A 53 4.34 16.80 0.27
N LEU A 54 4.93 17.91 -0.18
CA LEU A 54 4.91 18.33 -1.59
C LEU A 54 6.19 17.88 -2.28
N VAL A 55 6.08 16.90 -3.18
CA VAL A 55 7.21 16.35 -3.93
C VAL A 55 6.95 16.57 -5.41
N ASN A 56 7.78 17.39 -6.06
CA ASN A 56 7.69 17.70 -7.50
C ASN A 56 6.29 18.15 -7.95
N GLY A 57 5.59 18.94 -7.12
CA GLY A 57 4.24 19.44 -7.43
C GLY A 57 3.10 18.45 -7.16
N ALA A 58 3.39 17.27 -6.61
CA ALA A 58 2.39 16.30 -6.18
C ALA A 58 2.34 16.18 -4.65
N ILE A 59 1.13 16.05 -4.11
CA ILE A 59 0.86 15.96 -2.67
C ILE A 59 0.84 14.49 -2.25
N PHE A 60 1.56 14.18 -1.17
CA PHE A 60 1.64 12.86 -0.57
C PHE A 60 1.35 12.90 0.93
N TYR A 61 0.85 11.78 1.45
CA TYR A 61 0.64 11.53 2.88
C TYR A 61 1.37 10.25 3.26
N ASP A 62 1.95 10.24 4.47
CA ASP A 62 2.65 9.07 5.00
C ASP A 62 1.67 8.09 5.65
N ALA A 63 1.56 6.90 5.08
CA ALA A 63 0.93 5.75 5.72
C ALA A 63 1.96 4.99 6.55
N VAL A 64 1.75 4.90 7.86
CA VAL A 64 2.72 4.36 8.81
C VAL A 64 2.25 3.07 9.47
N PHE A 65 3.14 2.11 9.58
CA PHE A 65 2.88 0.83 10.25
C PHE A 65 4.14 0.24 10.89
N GLU A 66 3.93 -0.54 11.95
CA GLU A 66 5.01 -1.24 12.64
C GLU A 66 5.14 -2.68 12.14
N VAL A 67 6.37 -3.17 12.08
CA VAL A 67 6.68 -4.57 11.82
C VAL A 67 7.69 -5.13 12.81
N PRO A 68 7.48 -6.38 13.29
CA PRO A 68 8.51 -7.12 14.02
C PRO A 68 9.75 -7.36 13.15
N ASN A 69 10.93 -7.09 13.71
CA ASN A 69 12.22 -7.24 13.06
C ASN A 69 13.16 -8.09 13.93
N ALA A 70 12.66 -9.25 14.37
CA ALA A 70 13.37 -10.16 15.28
C ALA A 70 14.67 -10.75 14.69
N ASP A 71 14.77 -10.79 13.36
CA ASP A 71 15.97 -11.24 12.65
C ASP A 71 16.93 -10.08 12.34
N HIS A 72 16.60 -8.85 12.75
CA HIS A 72 17.31 -7.60 12.45
C HIS A 72 17.64 -7.41 10.96
N SER A 73 16.85 -8.02 10.07
CA SER A 73 17.10 -7.98 8.63
C SER A 73 16.62 -6.69 7.97
N LEU A 74 15.71 -5.97 8.61
CA LEU A 74 15.26 -4.64 8.20
C LEU A 74 16.18 -3.59 8.82
N LEU A 75 16.76 -2.75 7.98
CA LEU A 75 17.63 -1.65 8.38
C LEU A 75 16.93 -0.29 8.15
N PRO A 76 17.32 0.76 8.89
CA PRO A 76 16.84 2.11 8.62
C PRO A 76 17.16 2.54 7.18
N GLN A 77 16.30 3.38 6.60
CA GLN A 77 16.45 3.94 5.25
C GLN A 77 16.43 2.91 4.11
N MET A 78 16.04 1.65 4.37
CA MET A 78 15.78 0.69 3.30
C MET A 78 14.60 1.11 2.42
N THR A 79 14.75 0.91 1.12
CA THR A 79 13.66 1.08 0.17
C THR A 79 12.74 -0.14 0.18
N THR A 80 11.45 0.12 0.33
CA THR A 80 10.39 -0.89 0.36
C THR A 80 9.33 -0.59 -0.68
N GLN A 81 8.72 -1.64 -1.22
CA GLN A 81 7.48 -1.52 -2.00
C GLN A 81 6.31 -2.02 -1.16
N VAL A 82 5.28 -1.20 -1.02
CA VAL A 82 4.14 -1.42 -0.13
C VAL A 82 2.85 -1.59 -0.94
N PHE A 83 2.04 -2.57 -0.55
CA PHE A 83 0.77 -2.91 -1.16
C PHE A 83 -0.34 -2.85 -0.11
N PHE A 84 -1.31 -1.96 -0.32
CA PHE A 84 -2.48 -1.83 0.54
C PHE A 84 -3.66 -2.62 -0.03
N VAL A 85 -4.24 -3.50 0.76
CA VAL A 85 -5.39 -4.31 0.33
C VAL A 85 -6.69 -3.53 0.55
N VAL A 86 -7.07 -2.73 -0.44
CA VAL A 86 -8.25 -1.83 -0.36
C VAL A 86 -9.59 -2.56 -0.41
N ALA A 87 -9.63 -3.74 -1.03
CA ALA A 87 -10.81 -4.59 -1.10
C ALA A 87 -10.39 -6.04 -1.32
N GLN A 88 -11.13 -6.97 -0.73
CA GLN A 88 -10.95 -8.40 -0.93
C GLN A 88 -12.32 -9.06 -1.00
N ALA A 89 -12.53 -9.91 -2.01
CA ALA A 89 -13.72 -10.73 -2.13
C ALA A 89 -13.30 -12.21 -2.10
N SER A 90 -13.99 -13.01 -1.29
CA SER A 90 -13.79 -14.45 -1.22
C SER A 90 -14.97 -15.15 -1.89
N ASN A 91 -14.69 -16.23 -2.63
CA ASN A 91 -15.70 -17.03 -3.32
C ASN A 91 -16.59 -16.24 -4.30
N ALA A 92 -16.00 -15.30 -5.03
CA ALA A 92 -16.69 -14.49 -6.03
C ALA A 92 -16.53 -15.07 -7.44
N LEU A 93 -17.55 -14.90 -8.29
CA LEU A 93 -17.47 -15.24 -9.71
C LEU A 93 -16.60 -14.21 -10.43
N ILE A 94 -15.59 -14.68 -11.17
CA ILE A 94 -14.65 -13.83 -11.91
C ILE A 94 -14.92 -14.00 -13.40
N VAL A 95 -15.11 -12.88 -14.11
CA VAL A 95 -15.19 -12.86 -15.57
C VAL A 95 -13.98 -12.10 -16.10
N PRO A 96 -13.17 -12.70 -17.00
CA PRO A 96 -12.04 -12.00 -17.62
C PRO A 96 -12.49 -10.77 -18.40
N LEU A 97 -11.67 -9.71 -18.39
CA LEU A 97 -11.96 -8.48 -19.15
C LEU A 97 -12.13 -8.76 -20.65
N THR A 98 -11.43 -9.76 -21.18
CA THR A 98 -11.54 -10.19 -22.59
C THR A 98 -12.90 -10.78 -22.95
N ALA A 99 -13.69 -11.23 -21.97
CA ALA A 99 -15.04 -11.75 -22.19
C ALA A 99 -16.11 -10.63 -22.16
N LEU A 100 -15.75 -9.40 -21.80
CA LEU A 100 -16.65 -8.26 -21.79
C LEU A 100 -16.70 -7.62 -23.18
N SER A 101 -17.87 -7.65 -23.83
CA SER A 101 -18.15 -6.88 -25.05
C SER A 101 -18.97 -5.63 -24.70
N SER A 102 -18.55 -4.47 -25.19
CA SER A 102 -19.32 -3.24 -25.02
C SER A 102 -20.43 -3.20 -26.07
N ILE A 103 -21.69 -3.14 -25.61
CA ILE A 103 -22.82 -2.88 -26.51
C ILE A 103 -22.87 -1.36 -26.71
N GLN A 104 -22.31 -0.85 -27.81
CA GLN A 104 -22.65 0.50 -28.26
C GLN A 104 -24.08 0.48 -28.80
N ARG A 105 -25.00 1.11 -28.06
CA ARG A 105 -26.33 1.42 -28.59
C ARG A 105 -26.17 2.46 -29.70
N GLN A 106 -26.37 2.04 -30.95
CA GLN A 106 -26.54 2.97 -32.06
C GLN A 106 -27.88 3.68 -31.88
N ASN A 107 -27.84 4.94 -31.47
CA ASN A 107 -28.99 5.83 -31.56
C ASN A 107 -29.15 6.26 -33.03
N GLY A 108 -29.79 5.41 -33.83
CA GLY A 108 -30.32 5.78 -35.14
C GLY A 108 -31.72 6.34 -34.97
N VAL A 109 -31.85 7.67 -34.95
CA VAL A 109 -33.11 8.36 -35.21
C VAL A 109 -33.16 8.60 -36.72
N GLY A 110 -34.06 7.87 -37.39
CA GLY A 110 -34.52 8.18 -38.75
C GLY A 110 -35.84 8.93 -38.69
#